data_AF-A0A7K2VFT3-F1
#
_entry.id   AF-A0A7K2VFT3-F1
#
_cell.length_a   1.000
_cell.length_b   1.000
_cell.length_c   1.000
_cell.angle_alpha   90.00
_cell.angle_beta   90.00
_cell.angle_gamma   90.00
#
_symmetry.space_group_name_H-M   'P 1'
#
loop_
_entity.id
_entity.type
_entity.pdbx_description
1 polymer ?
#
loop_
_entity_poly.entity_id
_entity_poly.type
_entity_poly.pdbx_seq_one_letter_code
_entity_poly.pdbx_strand_id
1 'polypeptide(L)' 'AVRAAARQVLDEAARFDPPLDLDYLALVDPADFTEIADDFTGEAVLAVAARVGSTRLIDNIPLTFGSPGAAL' A
#
# COMPACT_ATOMS: atom_id res chain seq x y z
N ALA A 1 -1.53 10.71 2.88
CA ALA A 1 -2.35 10.18 4.00
C ALA A 1 -2.38 8.65 4.04
N VAL A 2 -2.82 7.97 2.98
CA VAL A 2 -2.97 6.49 2.94
C VAL A 2 -1.67 5.73 3.25
N ARG A 3 -0.55 6.07 2.58
CA ARG A 3 0.76 5.43 2.85
C ARG A 3 1.17 5.54 4.33
N ALA A 4 0.94 6.70 4.95
CA ALA A 4 1.26 6.93 6.36
C ALA A 4 0.37 6.11 7.29
N ALA A 5 -0.94 6.02 7.02
CA ALA A 5 -1.86 5.18 7.79
C ALA A 5 -1.48 3.69 7.69
N ALA A 6 -1.19 3.21 6.49
CA ALA A 6 -0.73 1.83 6.29
C ALA A 6 0.60 1.57 7.01
N ARG A 7 1.55 2.52 6.95
CA ARG A 7 2.82 2.41 7.66
C ARG A 7 2.61 2.27 9.16
N GLN A 8 1.72 3.07 9.77
CA GLN A 8 1.45 3.01 11.19
C GLN A 8 0.97 1.62 11.65
N VAL A 9 0.09 0.98 10.88
CA VAL A 9 -0.39 -0.39 11.18
C VAL A 9 0.74 -1.41 11.03
N LEU A 10 1.55 -1.28 9.96
CA LEU A 10 2.65 -2.21 9.70
C LEU A 10 3.80 -2.06 10.72
N ASP A 11 4.04 -0.86 11.23
CA ASP A 11 5.03 -0.60 12.29
C ASP A 11 4.63 -1.23 13.63
N GLU A 12 3.33 -1.39 13.88
CA GLU A 12 2.83 -2.19 15.02
C GLU A 12 3.08 -3.68 14.79
N ALA A 13 2.79 -4.18 13.58
CA ALA A 13 2.99 -5.58 13.23
C ALA A 13 4.47 -6.02 13.27
N ALA A 14 5.40 -5.09 13.02
CA ALA A 14 6.83 -5.31 13.17
C ALA A 14 7.25 -5.67 14.62
N ARG A 15 6.38 -5.45 15.61
CA ARG A 15 6.64 -5.75 17.02
C ARG A 15 6.10 -7.12 17.47
N PHE A 16 5.43 -7.87 16.59
CA PHE A 16 4.96 -9.22 16.89
C PHE A 16 6.08 -10.26 16.86
N ASP A 17 5.76 -11.48 17.29
CA ASP A 17 6.65 -12.64 17.24
C ASP A 17 5.95 -13.81 16.52
N PRO A 18 6.41 -14.23 15.33
CA PRO A 18 7.48 -13.62 14.53
C PRO A 18 7.13 -12.20 14.04
N PRO A 19 8.13 -11.32 13.82
CA PRO A 19 7.88 -9.97 13.33
C PRO A 19 7.43 -9.98 11.87
N LEU A 20 6.69 -8.95 11.49
CA LEU A 20 6.42 -8.63 10.09
C LEU A 20 7.43 -7.59 9.60
N ASP A 21 8.39 -8.03 8.80
CA ASP A 21 9.43 -7.20 8.20
C ASP A 21 8.95 -6.62 6.87
N LEU A 22 8.76 -5.32 6.79
CA LEU A 22 8.20 -4.66 5.61
C LEU A 22 9.25 -4.53 4.48
N ASP A 23 9.02 -5.21 3.35
CA ASP A 23 9.86 -5.14 2.15
C ASP A 23 9.48 -3.92 1.28
N TYR A 24 8.18 -3.70 1.09
CA TYR A 24 7.64 -2.73 0.13
C TYR A 24 6.26 -2.22 0.56
N LEU A 25 6.03 -0.91 0.44
CA LEU A 25 4.74 -0.25 0.62
C LEU A 25 4.69 0.98 -0.29
N ALA A 26 3.88 0.93 -1.35
CA ALA A 26 3.75 2.05 -2.28
C ALA A 26 2.33 2.19 -2.83
N LEU A 27 2.01 3.39 -3.29
CA LEU A 27 0.88 3.63 -4.18
C LEU A 27 1.41 3.71 -5.60
N VAL A 28 0.86 2.90 -6.51
CA VAL A 28 1.33 2.80 -7.88
C VAL A 28 0.20 2.95 -8.89
N ASP A 29 0.54 3.40 -10.10
CA ASP A 29 -0.35 3.39 -11.26
C ASP A 29 -0.61 1.93 -11.68
N PRO A 30 -1.87 1.49 -11.82
CA PRO A 30 -2.18 0.12 -12.22
C PRO A 30 -1.71 -0.24 -13.64
N ALA A 31 -1.45 0.73 -14.51
CA ALA A 31 -1.06 0.50 -15.89
C ALA A 31 0.41 0.07 -16.04
N ASP A 32 1.30 0.64 -15.22
CA ASP A 32 2.76 0.42 -15.35
C ASP A 32 3.49 0.16 -14.02
N PHE A 33 2.78 0.17 -12.89
CA PHE A 33 3.31 -0.04 -11.55
C PHE A 33 4.40 0.98 -11.14
N THR A 34 4.41 2.16 -11.76
CA THR A 34 5.23 3.29 -11.31
C THR A 34 4.58 3.99 -10.12
N GLU A 35 5.38 4.58 -9.22
CA GLU A 35 4.83 5.31 -8.09
C GLU A 35 4.08 6.58 -8.54
N ILE A 36 2.88 6.77 -8.00
CA ILE A 36 2.09 7.98 -8.23
C ILE A 36 2.57 9.13 -7.35
N ALA A 37 2.33 10.36 -7.82
CA ALA A 37 2.57 11.59 -7.05
C ALA A 37 1.59 11.73 -5.87
N ASP A 38 1.98 12.53 -4.87
CA ASP A 38 1.19 12.73 -3.64
C ASP A 38 -0.17 13.42 -3.88
N ASP A 39 -0.30 14.19 -4.96
CA ASP A 39 -1.50 14.91 -5.39
C ASP A 39 -2.29 14.16 -6.49
N PHE A 40 -1.96 12.89 -6.74
CA PHE A 40 -2.61 12.07 -7.76
C PHE A 40 -4.12 11.90 -7.52
N THR A 41 -4.89 11.94 -8.61
CA THR A 41 -6.32 11.63 -8.66
C THR A 41 -6.59 10.57 -9.70
N GLY A 42 -7.44 9.59 -9.40
CA GLY A 42 -7.76 8.47 -10.27
C GLY A 42 -7.59 7.12 -9.56
N GLU A 43 -7.52 6.06 -10.35
CA GLU A 43 -7.31 4.69 -9.88
C GLU A 43 -5.83 4.46 -9.55
N ALA A 44 -5.58 3.80 -8.43
CA ALA A 44 -4.25 3.45 -7.96
C ALA A 44 -4.29 2.09 -7.25
N VAL A 45 -3.12 1.47 -7.07
CA VAL A 45 -2.98 0.25 -6.27
C VAL A 45 -2.08 0.54 -5.08
N LEU A 46 -2.58 0.26 -3.86
CA LEU A 46 -1.72 0.14 -2.69
C LEU A 46 -1.11 -1.25 -2.70
N ALA A 47 0.19 -1.32 -2.99
CA ALA A 47 0.94 -2.56 -3.04
C ALA A 47 1.82 -2.72 -1.79
N VAL A 48 1.73 -3.89 -1.17
CA VAL A 48 2.46 -4.27 0.04
C VAL A 48 3.18 -5.58 -0.20
N ALA A 49 4.44 -5.64 0.24
CA ALA A 49 5.13 -6.90 0.44
C ALA A 49 5.88 -6.88 1.76
N ALA A 50 5.84 -7.99 2.49
CA ALA A 50 6.51 -8.13 3.77
C ALA A 50 6.94 -9.58 4.01
N ARG A 51 7.82 -9.79 4.97
CA ARG A 51 8.28 -11.12 5.39
C ARG A 51 7.86 -11.42 6.81
N VAL A 52 7.50 -12.67 7.04
CA VAL A 52 7.28 -13.24 8.37
C VAL A 52 8.13 -14.50 8.46
N GLY A 53 9.26 -14.39 9.17
CA GLY A 53 10.33 -15.39 9.09
C GLY A 53 10.85 -15.55 7.66
N SER A 54 10.79 -16.77 7.10
CA SER A 54 11.21 -17.04 5.72
C SER A 54 10.12 -16.80 4.67
N THR A 55 8.88 -16.57 5.09
CA THR A 55 7.73 -16.49 4.18
C THR A 55 7.54 -15.05 3.71
N ARG A 56 7.44 -14.84 2.39
CA ARG A 56 7.14 -13.53 1.80
C ARG A 56 5.65 -13.42 1.46
N LEU A 57 4.99 -12.46 2.08
CA LEU A 57 3.59 -12.12 1.86
C LEU A 57 3.49 -10.94 0.89
N ILE A 58 2.44 -10.94 0.07
CA ILE A 58 2.13 -9.86 -0.86
C ILE A 58 0.63 -9.59 -0.77
N ASP A 59 0.24 -8.33 -0.74
CA ASP A 59 -1.15 -7.92 -0.90
C ASP A 59 -1.23 -6.62 -1.70
N ASN A 60 -2.25 -6.51 -2.55
CA ASN A 60 -2.49 -5.38 -3.44
C ASN A 60 -3.97 -4.99 -3.37
N ILE A 61 -4.26 -3.75 -2.99
CA ILE A 61 -5.63 -3.25 -2.87
C ILE A 61 -5.83 -2.07 -3.83
N PRO A 62 -6.82 -2.12 -4.76
CA PRO A 62 -7.18 -1.00 -5.60
C PRO A 62 -7.83 0.12 -4.77
N LEU A 63 -7.49 1.37 -5.07
CA LEU A 63 -7.98 2.56 -4.42
C LEU A 63 -8.28 3.65 -5.46
N THR A 64 -9.38 4.37 -5.26
CA THR A 64 -9.72 5.56 -6.06
C THR A 64 -9.43 6.82 -5.25
N PHE A 65 -8.65 7.74 -5.82
CA PHE A 65 -8.32 9.04 -5.24
C PHE A 65 -9.07 10.16 -5.95
N GLY A 66 -9.79 11.00 -5.21
CA GLY A 66 -10.64 12.09 -5.75
C GLY A 66 -12.02 12.09 -5.10
N SER A 67 -12.91 13.01 -5.51
CA SER A 67 -14.27 13.06 -4.96
C SER A 67 -15.10 11.85 -5.41
N PRO A 68 -15.79 11.16 -4.48
CA PRO A 68 -16.78 10.15 -4.83
C PRO A 68 -17.99 10.86 -5.46
N GLY A 69 -17.97 11.04 -6.77
CA GLY A 69 -19.02 11.76 -7.50
C GLY A 69 -18.77 12.06 -8.98
N ALA A 70 -17.63 11.65 -9.56
CA ALA A 70 -17.36 11.76 -10.99
C ALA A 70 -17.54 10.43 -11.76
N ALA A 71 -18.10 9.41 -11.13
CA ALA A 71 -18.66 8.26 -11.85
C ALA A 71 -20.12 8.62 -12.18
N LEU A 72 -20.34 9.06 -13.42
CA LEU A 72 -21.67 9.17 -14.03
C LEU A 72 -22.26 7.78 -14.30
#